data_AF-A0ABD6EVG6-F1
#
_entry.id   AF-A0ABD6EVG6-F1
#
_cell.length_a   1.000
_cell.length_b   1.000
_cell.length_c   1.000
_cell.angle_alpha   90.00
_cell.angle_beta   90.00
_cell.angle_gamma   90.00
#
_symmetry.space_group_name_H-M   'P 1'
#
loop_
_entity.id
_entity.type
_entity.pdbx_description
1 polymer ?
#
loop_
_entity_poly.entity_id
_entity_poly.type
_entity_poly.pdbx_seq_one_letter_code
_entity_poly.pdbx_strand_id
1 'polypeptide(L)' 'MASPTSEADDDPRLYDEKFDPAAYLRDYLKDVKSGEEAKQLQQLRNKLNAINSASTETLKKNVFISYQQFIDTAKEVSR' A
#
# COMPACT_ATOMS: atom_id res chain seq x y z
N MET A 1 4.34 -11.08 -28.68
CA MET A 1 3.41 -10.19 -27.94
C MET A 1 3.63 -10.47 -26.47
N ALA A 2 4.26 -9.55 -25.75
CA ALA A 2 4.48 -9.68 -24.31
C ALA A 2 3.44 -8.81 -23.60
N SER A 3 2.57 -9.44 -22.83
CA SER A 3 1.59 -8.75 -22.00
C SER A 3 2.30 -7.99 -20.86
N PRO A 4 1.89 -6.77 -20.52
CA PRO A 4 2.37 -6.11 -19.32
C PRO A 4 1.64 -6.73 -18.12
N THR A 5 2.33 -7.54 -17.34
CA THR A 5 1.81 -8.05 -16.06
C THR A 5 1.73 -6.86 -15.10
N SER A 6 0.55 -6.26 -15.01
CA SER A 6 0.14 -5.33 -13.96
C SER A 6 -0.12 -6.13 -12.68
N GLU A 7 0.93 -6.64 -12.06
CA GLU A 7 0.88 -7.02 -10.65
C GLU A 7 1.38 -5.81 -9.85
N ALA A 8 0.59 -5.41 -8.86
CA ALA A 8 0.94 -4.35 -7.92
C ALA A 8 2.35 -4.62 -7.38
N ASP A 9 3.29 -3.78 -7.79
CA ASP A 9 4.69 -3.81 -7.43
C ASP A 9 4.86 -3.30 -5.98
N ASP A 10 4.04 -3.81 -5.06
CA ASP A 10 4.09 -3.45 -3.65
C ASP A 10 5.27 -4.16 -3.00
N ASP A 11 6.23 -3.38 -2.52
CA ASP A 11 7.48 -3.91 -1.97
C ASP A 11 7.17 -4.56 -0.60
N PRO A 12 7.33 -5.89 -0.46
CA PRO A 12 6.92 -6.62 0.74
C PRO A 12 7.63 -6.13 2.00
N ARG A 13 8.80 -5.50 1.86
CA ARG A 13 9.56 -4.91 2.96
C ARG A 13 8.79 -3.78 3.66
N LEU A 14 7.87 -3.12 2.97
CA LEU A 14 7.05 -2.04 3.53
C LEU A 14 6.06 -2.54 4.60
N TYR A 15 5.81 -3.84 4.67
CA TYR A 15 4.90 -4.47 5.63
C TYR A 15 5.62 -5.25 6.74
N ASP A 16 6.95 -5.21 6.78
CA ASP A 16 7.75 -5.89 7.81
C ASP A 16 7.54 -5.22 9.17
N GLU A 17 7.33 -6.04 10.22
CA GLU A 17 7.23 -5.56 11.61
C GLU A 17 8.50 -4.84 12.08
N LYS A 18 9.65 -5.16 11.48
CA LYS A 18 10.95 -4.56 11.78
C LYS A 18 11.42 -3.60 10.70
N PHE A 19 10.48 -2.96 9.99
CA PHE A 19 10.81 -2.00 8.95
C PHE A 19 11.69 -0.85 9.48
N ASP A 20 12.89 -0.70 8.91
CA ASP A 20 13.77 0.46 9.13
C ASP A 20 13.71 1.38 7.90
N PRO A 21 13.06 2.55 8.01
CA PRO A 21 12.94 3.51 6.91
C PRO A 21 14.31 4.02 6.42
N ALA A 22 15.29 4.17 7.30
CA ALA A 22 16.59 4.71 6.96
C ALA A 22 17.46 3.68 6.24
N ALA A 23 17.41 2.42 6.65
CA ALA A 23 18.03 1.32 5.90
C ALA A 23 17.37 1.15 4.53
N TYR A 24 16.03 1.14 4.48
CA TYR A 24 15.27 1.02 3.24
C TYR A 24 15.62 2.11 2.23
N LEU A 25 15.67 3.37 2.67
CA LEU A 25 15.98 4.49 1.79
C LEU A 25 17.42 4.45 1.28
N ARG A 26 18.37 4.04 2.14
CA ARG A 26 19.77 3.87 1.75
C ARG A 26 19.91 2.79 0.68
N ASP A 27 19.26 1.65 0.86
CA ASP A 27 19.27 0.56 -0.13
C ASP A 27 18.58 0.98 -1.42
N TYR A 28 17.46 1.70 -1.33
CA TYR A 28 16.73 2.22 -2.49
C TYR A 28 17.57 3.20 -3.32
N LEU A 29 18.39 4.01 -2.68
CA LEU A 29 19.25 5.01 -3.34
C LEU A 29 20.64 4.48 -3.71
N LYS A 30 21.03 3.30 -3.23
CA LYS A 30 22.39 2.76 -3.34
C LYS A 30 22.89 2.63 -4.79
N ASP A 31 22.00 2.25 -5.69
CA ASP A 31 22.31 2.01 -7.11
C ASP A 31 21.82 3.15 -8.03
N VAL A 32 21.36 4.27 -7.45
CA VAL A 32 20.87 5.41 -8.21
C VAL A 32 22.05 6.23 -8.72
N LYS A 33 22.01 6.59 -10.00
CA LYS A 33 23.01 7.49 -10.60
C LYS A 33 22.98 8.84 -9.89
N SER A 34 24.17 9.37 -9.58
CA SER A 34 24.30 10.72 -8.99
C SER A 34 23.54 11.74 -9.81
N GLY A 35 22.67 12.52 -9.15
CA GLY A 35 21.82 13.53 -9.79
C GLY A 35 20.40 13.04 -10.12
N GLU A 36 20.11 11.74 -10.06
CA GLU A 36 18.74 11.20 -10.19
C GLU A 36 18.07 10.91 -8.84
N GLU A 37 18.77 11.06 -7.72
CA GLU A 37 18.26 10.70 -6.38
C GLU A 37 16.95 11.44 -6.05
N ALA A 38 16.89 12.75 -6.34
CA ALA A 38 15.68 13.55 -6.09
C ALA A 38 14.46 13.06 -6.90
N LYS A 39 14.69 12.66 -8.16
CA LYS A 39 13.63 12.11 -9.04
C LYS A 39 13.16 10.75 -8.53
N GLN A 40 14.09 9.90 -8.12
CA GLN A 40 13.79 8.58 -7.56
C GLN A 40 13.03 8.68 -6.23
N LEU A 41 13.41 9.63 -5.36
CA LEU A 41 12.69 9.93 -4.13
C LEU A 41 11.27 10.45 -4.40
N GLN A 42 11.10 11.31 -5.41
CA GLN A 42 9.78 11.80 -5.79
C GLN A 42 8.89 10.67 -6.32
N GLN A 43 9.43 9.76 -7.13
CA GLN A 43 8.72 8.58 -7.60
C GLN A 43 8.34 7.66 -6.44
N LEU A 44 9.26 7.38 -5.52
CA LEU A 44 8.99 6.58 -4.32
C LEU A 44 7.89 7.20 -3.46
N ARG A 45 7.93 8.52 -3.25
CA ARG A 45 6.89 9.25 -2.50
C ARG A 45 5.52 9.13 -3.15
N ASN A 46 5.44 9.25 -4.48
CA ASN A 46 4.18 9.09 -5.21
C ASN A 46 3.64 7.66 -5.07
N LYS A 47 4.52 6.65 -5.15
CA LYS A 47 4.16 5.25 -4.95
C LYS A 47 3.59 5.02 -3.54
N LEU A 48 4.28 5.50 -2.50
CA LEU A 48 3.80 5.39 -1.12
C LEU A 48 2.45 6.07 -0.90
N ASN A 49 2.22 7.24 -1.52
CA ASN A 49 0.92 7.92 -1.44
C ASN A 49 -0.20 7.11 -2.13
N ALA A 50 0.10 6.47 -3.26
CA ALA A 50 -0.86 5.61 -3.95
C ALA A 50 -1.23 4.39 -3.09
N ILE A 51 -0.22 3.72 -2.50
CA ILE A 51 -0.41 2.58 -1.60
C ILE A 51 -1.24 2.98 -0.38
N ASN A 52 -0.93 4.11 0.24
CA ASN A 52 -1.67 4.61 1.40
C ASN A 52 -3.13 4.93 1.06
N SER A 53 -3.38 5.56 -0.10
CA SER A 53 -4.72 5.86 -0.58
C SER A 53 -5.53 4.57 -0.82
N ALA A 54 -4.94 3.60 -1.53
CA ALA A 54 -5.58 2.31 -1.82
C ALA A 54 -5.85 1.50 -0.54
N SER A 55 -4.90 1.49 0.40
CA SER A 55 -5.04 0.83 1.70
C SER A 55 -6.17 1.45 2.51
N THR A 56 -6.23 2.79 2.55
CA THR A 56 -7.27 3.53 3.26
C THR A 56 -8.66 3.24 2.69
N GLU A 57 -8.81 3.23 1.37
CA GLU A 57 -10.08 2.88 0.73
C GLU A 57 -10.51 1.44 1.02
N THR A 58 -9.56 0.51 0.97
CA THR A 58 -9.82 -0.91 1.25
C THR A 58 -10.27 -1.11 2.70
N LEU A 59 -9.57 -0.48 3.65
CA LEU A 59 -9.95 -0.50 5.07
C LEU A 59 -11.36 0.07 5.27
N LYS A 60 -11.68 1.23 4.68
CA LYS A 60 -13.01 1.83 4.77
C LYS A 60 -14.10 0.90 4.22
N LYS A 61 -13.86 0.27 3.06
CA LYS A 61 -14.80 -0.69 2.46
C LYS A 61 -15.02 -1.90 3.37
N ASN A 62 -13.95 -2.49 3.89
CA ASN A 62 -14.03 -3.66 4.76
C ASN A 62 -14.79 -3.36 6.05
N VAL A 63 -14.51 -2.21 6.68
CA VAL A 63 -15.22 -1.75 7.88
C VAL A 63 -16.71 -1.52 7.58
N PHE A 64 -17.02 -0.86 6.46
CA PHE A 64 -18.41 -0.64 6.05
C PHE A 64 -19.17 -1.95 5.86
N ILE A 65 -18.59 -2.91 5.11
CA ILE A 65 -19.19 -4.23 4.88
C ILE A 65 -19.40 -4.97 6.21
N SER A 66 -18.41 -4.94 7.10
CA SER A 66 -18.49 -5.59 8.40
C SER A 66 -19.64 -5.03 9.25
N TYR A 67 -19.80 -3.70 9.28
CA TYR A 67 -20.92 -3.07 9.98
C TYR A 67 -22.27 -3.40 9.34
N GLN A 68 -22.34 -3.40 8.01
CA GLN A 68 -23.57 -3.75 7.29
C GLN A 68 -24.01 -5.19 7.61
N GLN A 69 -23.08 -6.14 7.54
CA GLN A 69 -23.33 -7.55 7.89
C GLN A 69 -23.77 -7.71 9.35
N PHE A 70 -23.11 -7.01 10.28
CA PHE A 70 -23.49 -7.04 11.69
C PHE A 70 -24.93 -6.55 11.90
N ILE A 71 -25.30 -5.43 11.27
CA ILE A 71 -26.65 -4.86 11.37
C ILE A 71 -27.70 -5.81 10.76
N ASP A 72 -27.42 -6.37 9.58
CA ASP A 72 -28.35 -7.25 8.89
C ASP A 72 -28.56 -8.55 9.68
N THR A 73 -27.48 -9.12 10.24
CA THR A 73 -27.57 -10.27 11.15
C THR A 73 -28.37 -9.94 12.41
N ALA A 74 -28.13 -8.77 13.02
CA ALA A 74 -28.86 -8.34 14.22
C ALA A 74 -30.37 -8.18 13.95
N LYS A 75 -30.75 -7.64 12.79
CA LYS A 75 -32.16 -7.54 12.37
C LYS A 75 -32.79 -8.91 12.19
N GLU A 76 -32.08 -9.85 11.59
CA GLU A 76 -32.55 -11.22 11.38
C GLU A 76 -32.78 -11.96 12.71
N VAL A 77 -31.85 -11.83 13.67
CA VAL A 77 -31.96 -12.45 15.00
C VAL A 77 -33.04 -11.80 15.87
N SER A 78 -33.30 -10.50 15.70
CA SER A 78 -34.34 -9.79 16.48
C SER A 78 -35.77 -10.09 16.08
N ARG A 79 -35.97 -10.92 15.04
CA ARG A 79 -37.27 -11.24 14.44
C ARG A 79 -37.82 -12.55 14.98
#